data_AF-A0A7L3N1Y9-F1
#
_entry.id   AF-A0A7L3N1Y9-F1
#
_cell.length_a   1.000
_cell.length_b   1.000
_cell.length_c   1.000
_cell.angle_alpha   90.00
_cell.angle_beta   90.00
_cell.angle_gamma   90.00
#
_symmetry.space_group_name_H-M   'P 1'
#
loop_
_entity.id
_entity.type
_entity.pdbx_description
1 polymer ?
#
loop_
_entity_poly.entity_id
_entity_poly.type
_entity_poly.pdbx_seq_one_letter_code
_entity_poly.pdbx_strand_id
1 'polypeptide(L)'
;PLIVTDLKDWFFTIPLQELDRCRFAFSIPSSNMEEAALIYQWKVFPQGTKNSPIICQNFVQAIAPVRQKWPEAKIIHYMNDICV
;
A
#
# COMPACT_ATOMS: atom_id res chain seq x y z
N PRO A 1 -24.48 4.66 -6.21
CA PRO A 1 -24.01 3.34 -6.69
C PRO A 1 -22.80 2.96 -5.84
N LEU A 2 -22.67 1.70 -5.43
CA LEU A 2 -21.52 1.24 -4.66
C LEU A 2 -20.30 1.10 -5.57
N ILE A 3 -19.21 1.77 -5.24
CA ILE A 3 -17.93 1.65 -5.96
C ILE A 3 -16.85 1.22 -4.98
N VAL A 4 -16.15 0.15 -5.32
CA VAL A 4 -14.97 -0.32 -4.58
C VAL A 4 -13.76 -0.12 -5.48
N THR A 5 -12.81 0.69 -5.00
CA THR A 5 -11.56 1.01 -5.70
C THR A 5 -10.38 0.59 -4.85
N ASP A 6 -9.45 -0.13 -5.45
CA ASP A 6 -8.23 -0.60 -4.81
C ASP A 6 -7.11 0.45 -4.94
N LEU A 7 -6.34 0.65 -3.86
CA LEU A 7 -5.19 1.56 -3.77
C LEU A 7 -3.84 0.86 -4.05
N LYS A 8 -3.83 -0.40 -4.46
CA LYS A 8 -2.64 -1.24 -4.71
C LYS A 8 -1.49 -0.50 -5.41
N ASP A 9 -1.77 0.21 -6.49
CA ASP A 9 -0.73 0.87 -7.29
C ASP A 9 -0.17 2.14 -6.62
N TRP A 10 -0.95 2.75 -5.72
CA TRP A 10 -0.51 3.93 -4.98
C TRP A 10 0.63 3.60 -4.01
N PHE A 11 0.65 2.40 -3.43
CA PHE A 11 1.72 1.95 -2.54
C PHE A 11 3.10 1.95 -3.24
N PHE A 12 3.14 1.67 -4.54
CA PHE A 12 4.38 1.70 -5.32
C PHE A 12 4.93 3.11 -5.54
N THR A 13 4.14 4.16 -5.27
CA THR A 13 4.60 5.55 -5.35
C THR A 13 5.27 6.04 -4.06
N ILE A 14 5.19 5.29 -2.96
CA ILE A 14 5.72 5.69 -1.65
C ILE A 14 7.09 5.04 -1.47
N PRO A 15 8.21 5.81 -1.50
CA PRO A 15 9.54 5.25 -1.31
C PRO A 15 9.74 4.78 0.14
N LEU A 16 10.40 3.63 0.31
CA LEU A 16 10.89 3.20 1.61
C LEU A 16 12.23 3.85 1.93
N GLN A 17 12.39 4.27 3.18
CA GLN A 17 13.68 4.69 3.71
C GLN A 17 14.68 3.55 3.61
N GLU A 18 15.90 3.83 3.13
CA GLU A 18 16.94 2.81 2.86
C GLU A 18 17.18 1.89 4.06
N LEU A 19 17.23 2.47 5.27
CA LEU A 19 17.45 1.76 6.53
C LEU A 19 16.33 0.77 6.89
N ASP A 20 15.12 0.98 6.37
CA ASP A 20 13.98 0.10 6.64
C ASP A 20 13.83 -1.01 5.59
N ARG A 21 14.49 -0.94 4.44
CA ARG A 21 14.30 -1.90 3.33
C ARG A 21 14.64 -3.34 3.73
N CYS A 22 15.65 -3.52 4.60
CA CYS A 22 16.03 -4.84 5.10
C CYS A 22 14.93 -5.51 5.93
N ARG A 23 14.07 -4.72 6.59
CA ARG A 23 12.90 -5.23 7.34
C ARG A 23 11.80 -5.77 6.43
N PHE A 24 11.84 -5.37 5.16
CA PHE A 24 10.94 -5.82 4.11
C PHE A 24 11.69 -6.69 3.08
N ALA A 25 12.67 -7.48 3.52
CA ALA A 25 13.29 -8.49 2.67
C ALA A 25 12.39 -9.74 2.54
N PHE A 26 12.40 -10.37 1.38
CA PHE A 26 11.71 -11.64 1.11
C PHE A 26 12.57 -12.55 0.23
N SER A 27 12.35 -13.86 0.33
CA SER A 27 13.03 -14.86 -0.49
C SER A 27 12.12 -15.39 -1.59
N ILE A 28 12.67 -15.60 -2.78
CA ILE A 28 12.02 -16.36 -3.86
C ILE A 28 12.65 -17.76 -3.86
N PRO A 29 11.88 -18.83 -3.60
CA PRO A 29 12.41 -20.18 -3.64
C PRO A 29 12.76 -20.57 -5.08
N SER A 30 13.82 -21.36 -5.24
CA SER A 30 14.16 -21.98 -6.53
C SER A 30 13.24 -23.17 -6.81
N SER A 31 13.13 -23.56 -8.09
CA SER A 31 12.43 -24.78 -8.48
C SER A 31 13.09 -25.99 -7.80
N ASN A 32 12.31 -26.82 -7.13
CA ASN A 32 12.77 -28.03 -6.42
C ASN A 32 13.94 -27.81 -5.45
N MET A 33 14.19 -26.59 -4.98
CA MET A 33 15.37 -26.25 -4.16
C MET A 33 16.72 -26.53 -4.85
N GLU A 34 16.76 -26.54 -6.20
CA GLU A 34 17.96 -26.82 -6.99
C GLU A 34 19.06 -25.76 -6.80
N GLU A 35 18.67 -24.53 -6.47
CA GLU A 35 19.59 -23.42 -6.16
C GLU A 35 19.24 -22.75 -4.82
N ALA A 36 20.19 -22.01 -4.24
CA ALA A 36 19.91 -21.20 -3.06
C ALA A 36 18.83 -20.14 -3.36
N ALA A 37 17.93 -19.90 -2.40
CA ALA A 37 16.86 -18.92 -2.57
C ALA A 37 17.42 -17.51 -2.75
N LEU A 38 16.91 -16.77 -3.73
CA LEU A 38 17.29 -15.38 -3.96
C LEU A 38 16.56 -14.47 -2.98
N ILE A 39 17.28 -13.53 -2.37
CA ILE A 39 16.74 -12.57 -1.41
C ILE A 39 16.59 -11.21 -2.10
N TYR A 40 15.38 -10.66 -2.03
CA TYR A 40 15.03 -9.34 -2.54
C TYR A 40 14.57 -8.44 -1.40
N GLN A 41 14.71 -7.13 -1.58
CA GLN A 41 14.20 -6.13 -0.65
C GLN A 41 13.29 -5.15 -1.37
N TRP A 42 12.20 -4.76 -0.70
CA TRP A 42 11.31 -3.73 -1.21
C TRP A 42 12.01 -2.36 -1.22
N LYS A 43 11.88 -1.62 -2.33
CA LYS A 43 12.33 -0.22 -2.44
C LYS A 43 11.21 0.78 -2.15
N VAL A 44 9.98 0.32 -2.29
CA VAL A 44 8.73 1.07 -2.14
C VAL A 44 7.84 0.31 -1.17
N PHE A 45 6.85 0.99 -0.62
CA PHE A 45 6.05 0.43 0.45
C PHE A 45 5.27 -0.83 -0.01
N PRO A 46 5.43 -1.98 0.66
CA PRO A 46 4.73 -3.19 0.26
C PRO A 46 3.27 -3.15 0.71
N GLN A 47 2.41 -3.75 -0.11
CA GLN A 47 0.97 -3.84 0.14
C GLN A 47 0.68 -4.71 1.37
N GLY A 48 -0.39 -4.36 2.11
CA GLY A 48 -0.87 -5.19 3.22
C GLY A 48 -0.04 -5.11 4.50
N THR A 49 0.88 -4.15 4.62
CA THR A 49 1.57 -3.91 5.89
C THR A 49 0.67 -3.12 6.85
N LYS A 50 0.76 -3.44 8.15
CA LYS A 50 -0.03 -2.78 9.21
C LYS A 50 0.47 -1.38 9.57
N ASN A 51 1.48 -0.84 8.89
CA ASN A 51 2.13 0.43 9.21
C ASN A 51 1.33 1.64 8.65
N SER A 52 0.05 1.62 8.99
CA SER A 52 -1.06 2.43 8.49
C SER A 52 -1.08 3.93 8.88
N PRO A 53 -0.28 4.51 9.80
CA PRO A 53 -0.41 5.95 10.10
C PRO A 53 -0.07 6.88 8.93
N ILE A 54 1.06 6.64 8.23
CA ILE A 54 1.51 7.49 7.11
C ILE A 54 0.54 7.40 5.93
N ILE A 55 0.07 6.19 5.63
CA ILE A 55 -0.89 5.93 4.56
C ILE A 55 -2.24 6.57 4.88
N CYS A 56 -2.73 6.44 6.11
CA CYS A 56 -3.97 7.09 6.55
C CYS A 56 -3.86 8.62 6.47
N GLN A 57 -2.73 9.21 6.88
CA GLN A 57 -2.53 10.66 6.82
C GLN A 57 -2.54 11.17 5.37
N ASN A 58 -1.77 10.53 4.50
CA ASN A 58 -1.69 10.90 3.08
C ASN A 58 -3.04 10.70 2.38
N PHE A 59 -3.75 9.63 2.72
CA PHE A 59 -5.08 9.34 2.18
C PHE A 59 -6.08 10.44 2.55
N VAL A 60 -6.14 10.84 3.82
CA VAL A 60 -7.03 11.91 4.29
C VAL A 60 -6.78 13.22 3.55
N GLN A 61 -5.51 13.57 3.31
CA GLN A 61 -5.15 14.77 2.54
C GLN A 61 -5.57 14.65 1.07
N ALA A 62 -5.34 13.49 0.43
CA ALA A 62 -5.67 13.27 -0.98
C ALA A 62 -7.18 13.32 -1.25
N ILE A 63 -8.03 12.84 -0.32
CA ILE A 63 -9.49 12.82 -0.51
C ILE A 63 -10.20 14.10 -0.04
N ALA A 64 -9.50 15.02 0.61
CA ALA A 64 -10.13 16.25 1.14
C ALA A 64 -10.86 17.06 0.04
N PRO A 65 -10.30 17.26 -1.17
CA PRO A 65 -11.03 17.94 -2.25
C PRO A 65 -12.26 17.17 -2.74
N VAL A 66 -12.20 15.83 -2.73
CA VAL A 66 -13.32 14.96 -3.12
C VAL A 66 -14.47 15.08 -2.12
N ARG A 67 -14.16 15.09 -0.81
CA ARG A 67 -15.14 15.29 0.26
C ARG A 67 -15.80 16.67 0.20
N GLN A 68 -15.03 17.71 -0.14
CA GLN A 68 -15.59 19.06 -0.32
C GLN A 68 -16.53 19.14 -1.53
N LYS A 69 -16.18 18.46 -2.62
CA LYS A 69 -17.00 18.43 -3.84
C LYS A 69 -18.27 17.58 -3.69
N TRP A 70 -18.23 16.52 -2.87
CA TRP A 70 -19.32 15.56 -2.68
C TRP A 70 -19.59 15.30 -1.19
N PRO A 71 -20.18 16.25 -0.46
CA PRO A 71 -20.34 16.17 0.99
C PRO A 71 -21.27 15.03 1.47
N GLU A 72 -22.21 14.60 0.62
CA GLU A 72 -23.16 13.50 0.91
C GLU A 72 -22.57 12.10 0.68
N ALA A 73 -21.39 11.99 0.05
CA ALA A 73 -20.78 10.71 -0.27
C ALA A 73 -20.15 10.07 0.98
N LYS A 74 -20.48 8.78 1.23
CA LYS A 74 -19.88 8.01 2.34
C LYS A 74 -18.62 7.30 1.86
N ILE A 75 -17.48 7.94 2.05
CA ILE A 75 -16.17 7.39 1.68
C ILE A 75 -15.57 6.64 2.87
N ILE A 76 -15.46 5.32 2.76
CA ILE A 76 -14.87 4.43 3.77
C ILE A 76 -13.53 3.92 3.24
N HIS A 77 -12.49 4.03 4.06
CA HIS A 77 -11.16 3.47 3.78
C HIS A 77 -10.95 2.23 4.64
N TYR A 78 -10.70 1.10 4.00
CA TYR A 78 -10.44 -0.16 4.68
C TYR A 78 -9.17 -0.79 4.12
N MET A 79 -8.09 -0.75 4.90
CA MET A 79 -6.76 -1.26 4.53
C MET A 79 -6.23 -0.65 3.23
N ASN A 80 -6.45 -1.33 2.10
CA ASN A 80 -6.00 -0.92 0.78
C ASN A 80 -7.18 -0.56 -0.14
N ASP A 81 -8.42 -0.62 0.36
CA ASP A 81 -9.63 -0.41 -0.42
C ASP A 81 -10.32 0.90 -0.01
N ILE A 82 -10.89 1.58 -0.99
CA ILE A 82 -11.82 2.68 -0.81
C ILE A 82 -13.19 2.23 -1.28
N CYS A 83 -14.19 2.40 -0.42
CA CYS A 83 -15.59 2.21 -0.74
C CYS A 83 -16.29 3.57 -0.75
N VAL A 84 -17.06 3.85 -1.82
CA VAL A 84 -17.86 5.07 -2.02
C VAL A 84 -19.30 4.72 -2.30
#